data_AF-A7IS74-F1
#
_entry.id   AF-A7IS74-F1
#
_cell.length_a   1.000
_cell.length_b   1.000
_cell.length_c   1.000
_cell.angle_alpha   90.00
_cell.angle_beta   90.00
_cell.angle_gamma   90.00
#
_symmetry.space_group_name_H-M   'P 1'
#
loop_
_entity.id
_entity.type
_entity.pdbx_description
1 polymer ?
#
loop_
_entity_poly.entity_id
_entity_poly.type
_entity_poly.pdbx_seq_one_letter_code
_entity_poly.pdbx_strand_id
1 'polypeptide(L)' 'MMHGVEYLVLAVRKTYRGHKDFERIFIFLETLYISGRLQLPLAGILLIGY' A
#
# COMPACT_ATOMS: atom_id res chain seq x y z
N MET A 1 -17.51 6.34 2.43
CA MET A 1 -16.70 5.24 3.00
C MET A 1 -17.12 3.94 2.33
N MET A 2 -16.19 3.12 1.87
CA MET A 2 -16.50 1.76 1.44
C MET A 2 -16.72 0.90 2.70
N HIS A 3 -17.87 0.23 2.79
CA HIS A 3 -18.26 -0.54 3.96
C HIS A 3 -17.93 -2.02 3.74
N GLY A 4 -17.35 -2.68 4.75
CA GLY A 4 -17.02 -4.12 4.69
C GLY A 4 -15.81 -4.49 3.82
N VAL A 5 -14.92 -3.54 3.52
CA VAL A 5 -13.67 -3.85 2.80
C VAL A 5 -12.61 -4.32 3.79
N GLU A 6 -12.17 -5.56 3.63
CA GLU A 6 -11.16 -6.19 4.49
C GLU A 6 -9.74 -6.09 3.91
N TYR A 7 -9.60 -5.98 2.59
CA TYR A 7 -8.29 -6.00 1.93
C TYR A 7 -8.11 -4.82 0.98
N LEU A 8 -6.94 -4.20 1.03
CA LEU A 8 -6.49 -3.24 0.03
C LEU A 8 -5.47 -3.92 -0.89
N VAL A 9 -5.75 -3.94 -2.19
CA VAL A 9 -4.84 -4.47 -3.20
C VAL A 9 -4.35 -3.34 -4.10
N LEU A 10 -3.03 -3.22 -4.24
CA LEU A 10 -2.38 -2.20 -5.05
C LEU A 10 -1.43 -2.86 -6.06
N ALA A 11 -1.63 -2.57 -7.34
CA ALA A 11 -0.68 -2.94 -8.40
C ALA A 11 0.11 -1.71 -8.81
N VAL A 12 1.42 -1.73 -8.59
CA VAL A 12 2.31 -0.59 -8.81
C VAL A 12 3.39 -0.96 -9.81
N ARG A 13 3.59 -0.09 -10.80
CA ARG A 13 4.68 -0.24 -11.75
C ARG A 13 6.02 -0.10 -11.01
N LYS A 14 6.96 -1.01 -11.22
CA LYS A 14 8.28 -0.99 -10.54
C LYS A 14 9.03 0.31 -10.78
N THR A 15 8.98 0.80 -12.02
CA THR A 15 9.58 2.08 -12.38
C THR A 15 8.65 2.89 -13.27
N TYR A 16 8.21 4.06 -12.81
CA TYR A 16 7.40 4.99 -13.60
C TYR A 16 8.15 6.31 -13.78
N ARG A 17 8.35 6.71 -15.05
CA ARG A 17 9.05 7.96 -15.43
C ARG A 17 10.43 8.14 -14.74
N GLY A 18 11.18 7.04 -14.58
CA GLY A 18 12.50 7.05 -13.95
C GLY A 18 12.50 7.00 -12.42
N HIS A 19 11.33 6.94 -11.78
CA HIS A 19 11.22 6.76 -10.33
C HIS A 19 10.98 5.31 -9.95
N LYS A 20 11.48 4.88 -8.79
CA LYS A 20 11.21 3.55 -8.22
C LYS A 20 9.93 3.59 -7.38
N ASP A 21 8.79 3.74 -8.05
CA ASP A 21 7.51 4.00 -7.38
C ASP A 21 7.05 2.86 -6.47
N PHE A 22 7.28 1.60 -6.87
CA PHE A 22 6.99 0.46 -6.02
C PHE A 22 7.69 0.55 -4.66
N GLU A 23 8.98 0.87 -4.67
CA GLU A 23 9.82 0.94 -3.47
C GLU A 23 9.38 2.11 -2.56
N ARG A 24 9.05 3.26 -3.17
CA ARG A 24 8.49 4.41 -2.44
C ARG A 24 7.16 4.09 -1.77
N ILE A 25 6.25 3.43 -2.50
CA ILE A 25 4.93 3.06 -1.97
C ILE A 25 5.06 2.00 -0.86
N PHE A 26 5.95 1.02 -1.04
CA PHE A 26 6.25 0.03 0.00
C PHE A 26 6.69 0.70 1.31
N ILE A 27 7.70 1.58 1.26
CA ILE A 27 8.22 2.28 2.44
C ILE A 27 7.13 3.11 3.12
N PHE A 28 6.29 3.79 2.33
CA PHE A 28 5.18 4.59 2.85
C PHE A 28 4.15 3.73 3.58
N LEU A 29 3.72 2.61 2.98
CA LEU A 29 2.75 1.70 3.58
C LEU A 29 3.31 1.01 4.83
N GLU A 30 4.56 0.57 4.79
CA GLU A 30 5.25 -0.02 5.94
C GLU A 30 5.32 0.97 7.11
N THR A 31 5.73 2.22 6.85
CA THR A 31 5.78 3.28 7.86
C THR A 31 4.39 3.57 8.45
N LEU A 32 3.35 3.62 7.62
CA LEU A 32 1.98 3.83 8.07
C LEU A 32 1.47 2.68 8.95
N TYR A 33 1.78 1.44 8.59
CA TYR A 33 1.43 0.26 9.39
C TYR A 33 2.15 0.24 10.73
N ILE A 34 3.47 0.40 10.73
CA ILE A 34 4.29 0.37 11.95
C ILE A 34 3.89 1.50 12.90
N SER A 35 3.60 2.68 12.36
CA SER A 35 3.18 3.83 13.18
C SER A 35 1.75 3.74 13.73
N GLY A 36 0.98 2.70 13.37
CA GLY A 36 -0.43 2.55 13.80
C GLY A 36 -1.35 3.67 13.30
N ARG A 37 -0.89 4.45 12.32
CA ARG A 37 -1.64 5.60 11.76
C ARG A 37 -2.69 5.16 10.75
N LEU A 38 -2.59 3.94 10.24
CA LEU A 38 -3.63 3.34 9.42
C LEU A 38 -4.73 2.74 10.32
N GLN A 39 -5.77 3.53 10.62
CA GLN A 39 -6.92 3.08 11.42
C GLN A 39 -8.04 2.43 10.59
N LEU A 40 -7.75 1.95 9.40
CA LEU A 40 -8.74 1.24 8.59
C LEU A 40 -8.90 -0.19 9.14
N PRO A 41 -10.11 -0.74 9.19
CA PRO A 41 -10.36 -2.12 9.60
C PRO A 41 -9.94 -3.10 8.48
N LEU A 42 -8.73 -2.97 7.96
CA LEU A 42 -8.18 -3.86 6.95
C LEU A 42 -7.53 -5.04 7.65
N ALA A 43 -7.90 -6.24 7.23
CA ALA A 43 -7.22 -7.47 7.57
C ALA A 43 -5.81 -7.54 6.94
N GLY A 44 -5.57 -6.85 5.81
CA GLY A 44 -4.24 -6.76 5.22
C GLY A 44 -4.16 -5.90 3.96
N ILE A 45 -2.92 -5.66 3.51
CA ILE A 45 -2.61 -4.99 2.24
C ILE A 45 -1.76 -5.91 1.37
N LEU A 46 -2.14 -6.05 0.11
CA LEU A 46 -1.35 -6.74 -0.92
C LEU A 46 -0.80 -5.71 -1.91
N LEU A 47 0.53 -5.61 -1.99
CA LEU A 47 1.24 -4.75 -2.94
C LEU A 47 1.92 -5.60 -4.02
N ILE A 48 1.54 -5.41 -5.29
CA ILE A 48 2.02 -6.19 -6.44
C ILE A 48 2.87 -5.27 -7.33
N GLY A 49 4.08 -5.69 -7.67
CA GLY A 49 4.99 -4.94 -8.55
C GLY A 49 5.01 -5.49 -9.97
N TYR A 50 4.72 -4.65 -10.98
CA TYR A 50 4.78 -5.02 -12.41
C TYR A 50 5.70 -4.14 -13.26
#